data_AF-A0A966QGF9-F1
#
_entry.id   AF-A0A966QGF9-F1
#
_cell.length_a   1.000
_cell.length_b   1.000
_cell.length_c   1.000
_cell.angle_alpha   90.00
_cell.angle_beta   90.00
_cell.angle_gamma   90.00
#
_symmetry.space_group_name_H-M   'P 1'
#
loop_
_entity.id
_entity.type
_entity.pdbx_description
1 polymer ?
#
loop_
_entity_poly.entity_id
_entity_poly.type
_entity_poly.pdbx_seq_one_letter_code
_entity_poly.pdbx_strand_id
1 'polypeptide(L)'
;VGIPGTVGGAVVMNAGAQGGCLADCLLDVTLIDPAGGEAFVLPAAALAYGYRHSRLQAENWVVLSARFQLQPGESPAAVGARTSANLQSRTSSQPYHLPSCGSVFRNPEPLKAGQLIEGLGLKGYQIGGAQVSTLHANFIVNTGGAQAAHMEALIRHVQAEVEKAHGLRLHPEVMRLGPFA
;
A
#
# COMPACT_ATOMS: atom_id res chain seq x y z
N VAL A 1 -0.06 13.17 3.89
CA VAL A 1 1.28 12.93 4.50
C VAL A 1 1.27 11.61 5.24
N GLY A 2 2.40 10.91 5.27
CA GLY A 2 2.60 9.69 6.04
C GLY A 2 2.61 8.38 5.24
N ILE A 3 2.34 8.37 3.93
CA ILE A 3 2.48 7.15 3.12
C ILE A 3 3.99 6.88 2.92
N PRO A 4 4.54 5.75 3.39
CA PRO A 4 5.95 5.40 3.16
C PRO A 4 6.20 5.01 1.70
N GLY A 5 7.41 5.26 1.19
CA GLY A 5 7.83 4.88 -0.15
C GLY A 5 8.35 6.06 -0.97
N THR A 6 8.54 5.83 -2.27
CA THR A 6 9.02 6.84 -3.22
C THR A 6 7.87 7.38 -4.06
N VAL A 7 8.08 8.53 -4.71
CA VAL A 7 7.12 9.07 -5.70
C VAL A 7 6.85 8.05 -6.82
N GLY A 8 7.89 7.37 -7.32
CA GLY A 8 7.75 6.35 -8.36
C GLY A 8 6.86 5.18 -7.92
N GLY A 9 7.08 4.63 -6.73
CA GLY A 9 6.23 3.56 -6.19
C GLY A 9 4.79 4.03 -5.97
N ALA A 10 4.62 5.28 -5.51
CA ALA A 10 3.31 5.87 -5.33
C ALA A 10 2.55 6.02 -6.66
N VAL A 11 3.24 6.42 -7.73
CA VAL A 11 2.71 6.49 -9.10
C VAL A 11 2.27 5.12 -9.59
N VAL A 12 3.09 4.07 -9.41
CA VAL A 12 2.76 2.70 -9.85
C VAL A 12 1.54 2.14 -9.11
N MET A 13 1.41 2.41 -7.81
CA MET A 13 0.35 1.87 -6.98
C MET A 13 -0.91 2.73 -6.93
N ASN A 14 -0.93 3.89 -7.57
CA ASN A 14 -1.95 4.92 -7.33
C ASN A 14 -2.17 5.15 -5.81
N ALA A 15 -1.07 5.44 -5.10
CA ALA A 15 -1.10 5.51 -3.65
C ALA A 15 -2.18 6.50 -3.17
N GLY A 16 -2.97 6.07 -2.21
CA GLY A 16 -4.11 6.85 -1.76
C GLY A 16 -4.53 6.52 -0.33
N ALA A 17 -5.12 7.50 0.32
CA ALA A 17 -5.66 7.40 1.66
C ALA A 17 -6.44 8.66 2.03
N GLN A 18 -7.20 8.59 3.13
CA GLN A 18 -8.02 9.71 3.59
C GLN A 18 -8.98 10.24 2.50
N GLY A 19 -9.48 9.35 1.64
CA GLY A 19 -10.44 9.68 0.58
C GLY A 19 -9.84 10.23 -0.71
N GLY A 20 -8.52 10.42 -0.79
CA GLY A 20 -7.83 10.84 -2.02
C GLY A 20 -6.80 9.83 -2.51
N CYS A 21 -6.39 9.97 -3.76
CA CYS A 21 -5.33 9.20 -4.39
C CYS A 21 -4.43 10.07 -5.27
N LEU A 22 -3.32 9.51 -5.73
CA LEU A 22 -2.32 10.22 -6.50
C LEU A 22 -2.86 10.69 -7.85
N ALA A 23 -3.76 9.91 -8.47
CA ALA A 23 -4.43 10.25 -9.71
C ALA A 23 -5.24 11.56 -9.64
N ASP A 24 -5.71 11.96 -8.46
CA ASP A 24 -6.53 13.18 -8.28
C ASP A 24 -5.78 14.47 -8.62
N CYS A 25 -4.44 14.44 -8.57
CA CYS A 25 -3.59 15.60 -8.81
C CYS A 25 -2.42 15.33 -9.75
N LEU A 26 -2.32 14.15 -10.36
CA LEU A 26 -1.25 13.84 -11.30
C LEU A 26 -1.57 14.39 -12.70
N LEU A 27 -0.61 15.09 -13.30
CA LEU A 27 -0.70 15.54 -14.69
C LEU A 27 -0.12 14.49 -15.64
N ASP A 28 1.12 14.09 -15.39
CA ASP A 28 1.87 13.18 -16.23
C ASP A 28 3.10 12.62 -15.51
N VAL A 29 3.68 11.60 -16.12
CA VAL A 29 4.85 10.87 -15.62
C VAL A 29 5.88 10.72 -16.74
N THR A 30 7.15 10.94 -16.40
CA THR A 30 8.26 10.60 -17.28
C THR A 30 8.73 9.20 -16.94
N LEU A 31 8.84 8.36 -17.96
CA LEU A 31 9.12 6.94 -17.89
C LEU A 31 10.32 6.59 -18.77
N ILE A 32 10.96 5.47 -18.49
CA ILE A 32 11.94 4.84 -19.40
C ILE A 32 11.70 3.33 -19.45
N ASP A 33 11.89 2.74 -20.63
CA ASP A 33 11.92 1.29 -20.79
C ASP A 33 13.35 0.79 -20.53
N PRO A 34 13.57 -0.07 -19.53
CA PRO A 34 14.89 -0.62 -19.24
C PRO A 34 15.43 -1.52 -20.37
N ALA A 35 14.58 -1.98 -21.30
CA ALA A 35 15.02 -2.72 -22.49
C ALA A 35 15.75 -1.82 -23.51
N GLY A 36 15.69 -0.50 -23.35
CA GLY A 36 16.36 0.50 -24.16
C GLY A 36 15.40 1.53 -24.75
N GLY A 37 15.95 2.69 -25.15
CA GLY A 37 15.20 3.79 -25.75
C GLY A 37 15.35 5.11 -24.98
N GLU A 38 14.69 6.15 -25.49
CA GLU A 38 14.63 7.45 -24.84
C GLU A 38 13.51 7.49 -23.79
N ALA A 39 13.66 8.37 -22.80
CA ALA A 39 12.59 8.62 -21.84
C ALA A 39 11.38 9.24 -22.56
N PHE A 40 10.18 8.82 -22.16
CA PHE A 40 8.92 9.28 -22.74
C PHE A 40 7.94 9.71 -21.65
N VAL A 41 6.95 10.53 -22.02
CA VAL A 41 5.97 11.08 -21.08
C VAL A 41 4.59 10.49 -21.37
N LEU A 42 3.91 10.04 -20.32
CA LEU A 42 2.50 9.65 -20.39
C LEU A 42 1.64 10.58 -19.53
N PRO A 43 0.52 11.11 -20.07
CA PRO A 43 -0.46 11.80 -19.25
C PRO A 43 -1.12 10.84 -18.27
N ALA A 44 -1.58 11.34 -17.12
CA ALA A 44 -2.23 10.53 -16.09
C ALA A 44 -3.42 9.72 -16.63
N ALA A 45 -4.16 10.27 -17.59
CA ALA A 45 -5.28 9.60 -18.26
C ALA A 45 -4.86 8.31 -19.01
N ALA A 46 -3.59 8.19 -19.43
CA ALA A 46 -3.06 7.01 -20.12
C ALA A 46 -2.55 5.92 -19.15
N LEU A 47 -2.54 6.18 -17.85
CA LEU A 47 -2.04 5.24 -16.83
C LEU A 47 -3.10 4.25 -16.32
N ALA A 48 -4.34 4.34 -16.80
CA ALA A 48 -5.43 3.43 -16.47
C ALA A 48 -5.59 3.20 -14.95
N TYR A 49 -5.67 4.30 -14.19
CA TYR A 49 -5.73 4.23 -12.74
C TYR A 49 -7.02 3.60 -12.22
N GLY A 50 -6.87 2.78 -11.18
CA GLY A 50 -7.96 2.23 -10.38
C GLY A 50 -7.56 2.11 -8.91
N TYR A 51 -8.40 1.46 -8.10
CA TYR A 51 -8.08 1.21 -6.69
C TYR A 51 -6.83 0.33 -6.59
N ARG A 52 -5.72 0.92 -6.12
CA ARG A 52 -4.40 0.28 -6.00
C ARG A 52 -3.84 -0.28 -7.30
N HIS A 53 -4.23 0.32 -8.43
CA HIS A 53 -3.92 -0.19 -9.75
C HIS A 53 -3.47 0.92 -10.70
N SER A 54 -2.51 0.59 -11.56
CA SER A 54 -2.16 1.34 -12.77
C SER A 54 -1.65 0.39 -13.85
N ARG A 55 -1.65 0.86 -15.10
CA ARG A 55 -1.02 0.20 -16.24
C ARG A 55 0.44 -0.16 -15.98
N LEU A 56 1.15 0.66 -15.20
CA LEU A 56 2.57 0.46 -14.92
C LEU A 56 2.87 -0.81 -14.11
N GLN A 57 1.86 -1.47 -13.53
CA GLN A 57 2.04 -2.77 -12.88
C GLN A 57 2.20 -3.93 -13.89
N ALA A 58 1.78 -3.72 -15.14
CA ALA A 58 1.87 -4.71 -16.22
C ALA A 58 3.03 -4.43 -17.18
N GLU A 59 3.56 -3.20 -17.18
CA GLU A 59 4.66 -2.77 -18.05
C GLU A 59 5.98 -2.81 -17.28
N ASN A 60 7.10 -3.04 -17.97
CA ASN A 60 8.43 -3.04 -17.34
C ASN A 60 9.05 -1.63 -17.20
N TRP A 61 8.25 -0.58 -17.38
CA TRP A 61 8.74 0.79 -17.39
C TRP A 61 9.09 1.31 -15.99
N VAL A 62 10.13 2.15 -15.93
CA VAL A 62 10.61 2.78 -14.70
C VAL A 62 10.16 4.23 -14.65
N VAL A 63 9.56 4.65 -13.54
CA VAL A 63 9.20 6.05 -13.29
C VAL A 63 10.43 6.87 -12.95
N LEU A 64 10.71 7.89 -13.77
CA LEU A 64 11.81 8.82 -13.57
C LEU A 64 11.36 10.09 -12.82
N SER A 65 10.19 10.62 -13.17
CA SER A 65 9.60 11.79 -12.51
C SER A 65 8.08 11.83 -12.69
N ALA A 66 7.42 12.68 -11.90
CA ALA A 66 5.98 12.90 -11.94
C ALA A 66 5.67 14.39 -11.77
N ARG A 67 4.71 14.91 -12.54
CA ARG A 67 4.22 16.28 -12.42
C ARG A 67 2.83 16.30 -11.81
N PHE A 68 2.62 17.21 -10.86
CA PHE A 68 1.37 17.33 -10.11
C PHE A 68 0.76 18.71 -10.29
N GLN A 69 -0.56 18.76 -10.38
CA GLN A 69 -1.35 19.98 -10.31
C GLN A 69 -1.99 20.08 -8.94
N LEU A 70 -1.49 21.04 -8.13
CA LEU A 70 -2.09 21.38 -6.86
C LEU A 70 -3.05 22.56 -7.02
N GLN A 71 -3.93 22.75 -6.03
CA GLN A 71 -4.85 23.88 -5.98
C GLN A 71 -4.30 24.96 -5.05
N PRO A 72 -4.12 26.21 -5.51
CA PRO A 72 -3.79 27.33 -4.65
C PRO A 72 -5.02 27.76 -3.84
N GLY A 73 -4.81 28.55 -2.79
CA GLY A 73 -5.89 29.27 -2.10
C GLY A 73 -6.12 28.87 -0.65
N GLU A 74 -5.48 27.81 -0.15
CA GLU A 74 -5.49 27.49 1.29
C GLU A 74 -4.31 28.14 2.03
N SER A 75 -4.56 28.53 3.29
CA SER A 75 -3.50 29.09 4.13
C SER A 75 -2.47 28.01 4.52
N PRO A 76 -1.18 28.36 4.63
CA PRO A 76 -0.15 27.43 5.11
C PRO A 76 -0.49 26.78 6.45
N ALA A 77 -1.15 27.52 7.35
CA ALA A 77 -1.60 27.02 8.65
C ALA A 77 -2.66 25.91 8.51
N ALA A 78 -3.65 26.08 7.63
CA ALA A 78 -4.69 25.09 7.41
C ALA A 78 -4.13 23.80 6.78
N VAL A 79 -3.27 23.93 5.77
CA VAL A 79 -2.56 22.79 5.15
C VAL A 79 -1.71 22.07 6.20
N GLY A 80 -0.93 22.82 6.98
CA GLY A 80 -0.09 22.28 8.06
C GLY A 80 -0.88 21.49 9.09
N ALA A 81 -1.99 22.07 9.59
CA ALA A 81 -2.88 21.41 10.54
C ALA A 81 -3.44 20.09 9.99
N ARG A 82 -3.97 20.09 8.75
CA ARG A 82 -4.49 18.89 8.10
C ARG A 82 -3.41 17.82 7.91
N THR A 83 -2.21 18.21 7.48
CA THR A 83 -1.11 17.26 7.29
C THR A 83 -0.63 16.64 8.60
N SER A 84 -0.56 17.43 9.68
CA SER A 84 -0.18 16.96 11.01
C SER A 84 -1.23 16.01 11.60
N ALA A 85 -2.52 16.35 11.47
CA ALA A 85 -3.61 15.47 11.91
C ALA A 85 -3.60 14.13 11.15
N ASN A 86 -3.38 14.17 9.83
CA ASN A 86 -3.24 12.95 9.03
C ASN A 86 -2.05 12.08 9.45
N LEU A 87 -0.91 12.70 9.74
CA LEU A 87 0.27 11.98 10.22
C LEU A 87 0.01 11.38 11.60
N GLN A 88 -0.54 12.15 12.54
CA GLN A 88 -0.87 11.69 13.89
C GLN A 88 -1.86 10.52 13.86
N SER A 89 -2.92 10.61 13.04
CA SER A 89 -3.89 9.53 12.87
C SER A 89 -3.23 8.23 12.38
N ARG A 90 -2.25 8.32 11.48
CA ARG A 90 -1.52 7.15 11.00
C ARG A 90 -0.57 6.58 12.03
N THR A 91 0.25 7.41 12.65
CA THR A 91 1.25 6.94 13.61
C THR A 91 0.64 6.40 14.90
N SER A 92 -0.59 6.82 15.26
CA SER A 92 -1.32 6.26 16.39
C SER A 92 -2.08 4.96 16.08
N SER A 93 -2.40 4.69 14.81
CA SER A 93 -3.23 3.55 14.40
C SER A 93 -2.49 2.47 13.60
N GLN A 94 -1.22 2.68 13.27
CA GLN A 94 -0.42 1.77 12.45
C GLN A 94 0.97 1.56 13.05
N PRO A 95 1.58 0.38 12.87
CA PRO A 95 2.84 0.01 13.52
C PRO A 95 4.08 0.65 12.87
N TYR A 96 4.16 1.98 12.82
CA TYR A 96 5.27 2.73 12.21
C TYR A 96 6.65 2.45 12.84
N HIS A 97 6.66 1.95 14.08
CA HIS A 97 7.87 1.63 14.81
C HIS A 97 8.46 0.26 14.46
N LEU A 98 7.75 -0.55 13.65
CA LEU A 98 8.21 -1.88 13.21
C LEU A 98 8.29 -1.96 11.68
N PRO A 99 9.27 -2.72 11.13
CA PRO A 99 9.32 -2.96 9.70
C PRO A 99 8.08 -3.73 9.23
N SER A 100 7.42 -3.25 8.18
CA SER A 100 6.28 -3.88 7.53
C SER A 100 6.16 -3.42 6.07
N CYS A 101 5.27 -4.04 5.30
CA CYS A 101 4.97 -3.64 3.91
C CYS A 101 3.72 -2.75 3.79
N GLY A 102 3.20 -2.24 4.91
CA GLY A 102 1.91 -1.55 4.93
C GLY A 102 0.73 -2.51 5.08
N SER A 103 -0.42 -2.13 4.51
CA SER A 103 -1.58 -3.01 4.45
C SER A 103 -1.31 -4.18 3.52
N VAL A 104 -1.46 -5.40 4.04
CA VAL A 104 -1.14 -6.64 3.33
C VAL A 104 -2.21 -6.95 2.29
N PHE A 105 -3.48 -6.73 2.63
CA PHE A 105 -4.63 -7.05 1.78
C PHE A 105 -5.38 -5.81 1.34
N ARG A 106 -5.90 -5.86 0.13
CA ARG A 106 -6.94 -4.94 -0.36
C ARG A 106 -8.21 -5.15 0.47
N ASN A 107 -8.99 -4.08 0.63
CA ASN A 107 -10.30 -4.18 1.25
C ASN A 107 -11.30 -4.85 0.29
N PRO A 108 -12.00 -5.92 0.69
CA PRO A 108 -13.12 -6.46 -0.08
C PRO A 108 -14.35 -5.55 0.12
N GLU A 109 -14.42 -4.45 -0.65
CA GLU A 109 -15.46 -3.44 -0.45
C GLU A 109 -16.88 -4.03 -0.48
N PRO A 110 -17.79 -3.57 0.41
CA PRO A 110 -17.63 -2.46 1.36
C PRO A 110 -16.90 -2.81 2.67
N LEU A 111 -16.52 -4.07 2.86
CA LEU A 111 -15.89 -4.57 4.10
C LEU A 111 -14.43 -4.11 4.22
N LYS A 112 -13.88 -4.19 5.44
CA LYS A 112 -12.48 -3.85 5.73
C LYS A 112 -11.71 -5.12 6.09
N ALA A 113 -10.63 -5.40 5.37
CA ALA A 113 -9.81 -6.58 5.60
C ALA A 113 -9.30 -6.63 7.05
N GLY A 114 -8.86 -5.48 7.59
CA GLY A 114 -8.43 -5.38 8.99
C GLY A 114 -9.52 -5.79 10.01
N GLN A 115 -10.78 -5.41 9.77
CA GLN A 115 -11.88 -5.78 10.67
C GLN A 115 -12.21 -7.27 10.59
N LEU A 116 -12.15 -7.86 9.39
CA LEU A 116 -12.34 -9.31 9.23
C LEU A 116 -11.25 -10.09 9.98
N ILE A 117 -9.98 -9.71 9.79
CA ILE A 117 -8.83 -10.38 10.43
C ILE A 117 -8.88 -10.21 11.96
N GLU A 118 -9.22 -9.01 12.44
CA GLU A 118 -9.37 -8.74 13.87
C GLU A 118 -10.54 -9.50 14.50
N GLY A 119 -11.67 -9.60 13.80
CA GLY A 119 -12.84 -10.35 14.26
C GLY A 119 -12.58 -11.85 14.44
N LEU A 120 -11.56 -12.39 13.76
CA LEU A 120 -11.09 -13.78 13.92
C LEU A 120 -10.06 -13.93 15.05
N GLY A 121 -9.72 -12.85 15.77
CA GLY A 121 -8.76 -12.89 16.86
C GLY A 121 -7.31 -13.06 16.42
N LEU A 122 -6.99 -12.78 15.15
CA LEU A 122 -5.65 -13.04 14.59
C LEU A 122 -4.59 -11.98 14.96
N LYS A 123 -4.95 -10.88 15.64
CA LYS A 123 -3.98 -9.91 16.15
C LYS A 123 -2.97 -10.61 17.08
N GLY A 124 -1.68 -10.42 16.81
CA GLY A 124 -0.59 -11.06 17.55
C GLY A 124 -0.26 -12.49 17.10
N TYR A 125 -1.04 -13.10 16.20
CA TYR A 125 -0.70 -14.41 15.63
C TYR A 125 0.63 -14.34 14.87
N GLN A 126 1.50 -15.33 15.07
CA GLN A 126 2.89 -15.28 14.66
C GLN A 126 3.36 -16.59 14.01
N ILE A 127 4.14 -16.47 12.94
CA ILE A 127 4.88 -17.56 12.32
C ILE A 127 6.33 -17.11 12.16
N GLY A 128 7.27 -17.79 12.82
CA GLY A 128 8.67 -17.36 12.87
C GLY A 128 8.81 -15.92 13.39
N GLY A 129 9.47 -15.05 12.63
CA GLY A 129 9.61 -13.62 12.95
C GLY A 129 8.51 -12.70 12.40
N ALA A 130 7.52 -13.24 11.69
CA ALA A 130 6.41 -12.47 11.12
C ALA A 130 5.18 -12.55 12.03
N GLN A 131 4.55 -11.42 12.34
CA GLN A 131 3.41 -11.35 13.24
C GLN A 131 2.32 -10.43 12.68
N VAL A 132 1.04 -10.81 12.85
CA VAL A 132 -0.08 -9.88 12.61
C VAL A 132 -0.02 -8.80 13.68
N SER A 133 0.09 -7.54 13.26
CA SER A 133 0.23 -6.42 14.20
C SER A 133 -0.90 -6.40 15.22
N THR A 134 -0.54 -6.27 16.50
CA THR A 134 -1.49 -6.06 17.60
C THR A 134 -2.22 -4.71 17.49
N LEU A 135 -1.63 -3.73 16.78
CA LEU A 135 -2.21 -2.41 16.57
C LEU A 135 -3.20 -2.41 15.40
N HIS A 136 -2.81 -2.96 14.24
CA HIS A 136 -3.64 -2.96 13.02
C HIS A 136 -3.61 -4.32 12.31
N ALA A 137 -4.72 -5.07 12.34
CA ALA A 137 -4.74 -6.46 11.89
C ALA A 137 -4.45 -6.69 10.39
N ASN A 138 -4.64 -5.69 9.54
CA ASN A 138 -4.23 -5.76 8.12
C ASN A 138 -2.72 -5.52 7.90
N PHE A 139 -1.90 -5.40 8.96
CA PHE A 139 -0.46 -5.25 8.86
C PHE A 139 0.21 -6.51 9.40
N ILE A 140 1.18 -7.03 8.65
CA ILE A 140 2.12 -8.02 9.15
C ILE A 140 3.46 -7.32 9.38
N VAL A 141 3.97 -7.43 10.60
CA VAL A 141 5.19 -6.79 11.06
C VAL A 141 6.32 -7.82 11.20
N ASN A 142 7.54 -7.36 10.97
CA ASN A 142 8.75 -8.08 11.33
C ASN A 142 9.09 -7.75 12.80
N THR A 143 8.95 -8.73 13.69
CA THR A 143 9.28 -8.56 15.12
C THR A 143 10.76 -8.85 15.41
N GLY A 144 11.58 -9.00 14.38
CA GLY A 144 12.98 -9.41 14.43
C GLY A 144 13.18 -10.76 13.71
N GLY A 145 14.09 -10.80 12.74
CA GLY A 145 14.46 -12.03 12.04
C GLY A 145 13.37 -12.64 11.14
N ALA A 146 12.32 -11.90 10.77
CA ALA A 146 11.33 -12.41 9.82
C ALA A 146 11.98 -12.69 8.46
N GLN A 147 11.75 -13.89 7.93
CA GLN A 147 12.12 -14.29 6.58
C GLN A 147 10.93 -14.10 5.64
N ALA A 148 11.19 -14.05 4.34
CA ALA A 148 10.12 -13.95 3.33
C ALA A 148 9.15 -15.15 3.45
N ALA A 149 9.65 -16.36 3.72
CA ALA A 149 8.83 -17.55 3.95
C ALA A 149 7.88 -17.40 5.16
N HIS A 150 8.34 -16.77 6.25
CA HIS A 150 7.49 -16.48 7.42
C HIS A 150 6.34 -15.53 7.07
N MET A 151 6.66 -14.46 6.31
CA MET A 151 5.67 -13.49 5.84
C MET A 151 4.63 -14.15 4.93
N GLU A 152 5.08 -14.92 3.92
CA GLU A 152 4.18 -15.60 2.97
C GLU A 152 3.31 -16.66 3.67
N ALA A 153 3.88 -17.44 4.58
CA ALA A 153 3.12 -18.42 5.35
C ALA A 153 2.03 -17.74 6.19
N LEU A 154 2.36 -16.62 6.83
CA LEU A 154 1.39 -15.87 7.63
C LEU A 154 0.30 -15.23 6.76
N ILE A 155 0.66 -14.68 5.59
CA ILE A 155 -0.32 -14.17 4.63
C ILE A 155 -1.30 -15.27 4.21
N ARG A 156 -0.80 -16.47 3.86
CA ARG A 156 -1.64 -17.61 3.47
C ARG A 156 -2.53 -18.08 4.60
N HIS A 157 -2.02 -18.14 5.83
CA HIS A 157 -2.80 -18.50 7.00
C HIS A 157 -3.98 -17.53 7.19
N VAL A 158 -3.71 -16.21 7.16
CA VAL A 158 -4.76 -15.19 7.29
C VAL A 158 -5.80 -15.30 6.17
N GLN A 159 -5.37 -15.53 4.92
CA GLN A 159 -6.31 -15.75 3.80
C GLN A 159 -7.22 -16.97 4.05
N ALA A 160 -6.64 -18.08 4.48
CA ALA A 160 -7.37 -19.33 4.72
C ALA A 160 -8.39 -19.18 5.86
N GLU A 161 -8.03 -18.52 6.96
CA GLU A 161 -8.95 -18.28 8.08
C GLU A 161 -10.11 -17.37 7.67
N VAL A 162 -9.84 -16.29 6.93
CA VAL A 162 -10.89 -15.39 6.43
C VAL A 162 -11.80 -16.09 5.42
N GLU A 163 -11.23 -16.86 4.50
CA GLU A 163 -12.00 -17.63 3.51
C GLU A 163 -12.87 -18.70 4.18
N LYS A 164 -12.35 -19.41 5.18
CA LYS A 164 -13.09 -20.40 5.96
C LYS A 164 -14.25 -19.79 6.75
N ALA A 165 -14.03 -18.65 7.40
CA ALA A 165 -15.02 -18.03 8.28
C ALA A 165 -16.08 -17.21 7.52
N HIS A 166 -15.70 -16.58 6.41
CA HIS A 166 -16.54 -15.62 5.70
C HIS A 166 -16.89 -16.02 4.26
N GLY A 167 -16.28 -17.09 3.71
CA GLY A 167 -16.42 -17.44 2.29
C GLY A 167 -15.77 -16.41 1.34
N LEU A 168 -14.89 -15.55 1.86
CA LEU A 168 -14.27 -14.45 1.14
C LEU A 168 -12.77 -14.63 1.05
N ARG A 169 -12.22 -14.58 -0.17
CA ARG A 169 -10.77 -14.63 -0.37
C ARG A 169 -10.18 -13.23 -0.40
N LEU A 170 -9.35 -12.89 0.59
CA LEU A 170 -8.62 -11.63 0.60
C LEU A 170 -7.56 -11.60 -0.51
N HIS A 171 -7.50 -10.49 -1.25
CA HIS A 171 -6.48 -10.28 -2.28
C HIS A 171 -5.31 -9.48 -1.72
N PRO A 172 -4.06 -9.97 -1.80
CA PRO A 172 -2.88 -9.22 -1.39
C PRO A 172 -2.74 -7.91 -2.18
N GLU A 173 -2.39 -6.83 -1.49
CA GLU A 173 -1.94 -5.57 -2.07
C GLU A 173 -0.41 -5.54 -2.21
N VAL A 174 0.30 -6.23 -1.31
CA VAL A 174 1.75 -6.36 -1.34
C VAL A 174 2.23 -7.14 -2.57
N MET A 175 3.18 -6.56 -3.31
CA MET A 175 3.85 -7.22 -4.43
C MET A 175 4.86 -8.24 -3.91
N ARG A 176 4.84 -9.43 -4.49
CA ARG A 176 5.68 -10.56 -4.12
C ARG A 176 6.71 -10.81 -5.22
N LEU A 177 7.99 -10.74 -4.88
CA LEU A 177 9.09 -10.90 -5.82
C LEU A 177 10.03 -12.00 -5.35
N GLY A 178 10.43 -12.87 -6.28
CA GLY A 178 11.33 -14.00 -6.00
C GLY A 178 10.63 -15.21 -5.36
N PRO A 179 11.39 -16.29 -5.08
CA PRO A 179 10.89 -17.47 -4.39
C PRO A 179 10.73 -17.23 -2.88
N PHE A 180 9.73 -17.88 -2.28
CA PHE A 180 9.41 -17.79 -0.84
C PHE A 180 9.72 -19.12 -0.13
N ALA A 181 10.86 -19.73 -0.46
CA ALA A 181 11.34 -20.98 0.12
C ALA A 181 11.94 -20.77 1.51
#